data_AF-Q54Y12-F1
#
_entry.id   AF-Q54Y12-F1
#
_cell.length_a   1.000
_cell.length_b   1.000
_cell.length_c   1.000
_cell.angle_alpha   90.00
_cell.angle_beta   90.00
_cell.angle_gamma   90.00
#
_symmetry.space_group_name_H-M   'P 1'
#
loop_
_entity.id
_entity.type
_entity.pdbx_description
1 polymer ?
#
loop_
_entity_poly.entity_id
_entity_poly.type
_entity_poly.pdbx_seq_one_letter_code
_entity_poly.pdbx_strand_id
1 'polypeptide(L)'
;MGENGGVVGKYISYNDRDFKWEADCIVSIFEIMKGDSLAGDLFVDLLNEFSILQQRKDTKRGHQYYVLIQFIIIMSEGLGVAVLKNVIQVCTFIKVMLSRSISKFNSGKEDEEDIESLTLSLGILTTLLTGEIKVRKDEEIIIFDLLSLVEQLSYHSNEMISTMASQIKTIITAKKPIWLINDNNNNNSNINDDNNNSPNEQGNKLKEILNDLSHPLLPIRAHALIELRRLVLSKSGLIEQNLKNVLEIFKTQVNDDDTFIYGCSINGLSALGDIYPNRILPILIESFLNKSFQESKRMKLGEALIQISQRCGEMLPNYATQLVPTFLLGCRDDSVGVRTSSLSNLATLCEMMHYSIDSYLVEILLCTNSILKSDPEIEVRRGAIFIFQQLLQGLGMSSFQVIPDELKSIYNTLKNVEFYDQDEVCKYHARSTLYDLEKITKTFIFPNHSDSIQNENKDFRKIL
;
A
#
# COMPACT_ATOMS: atom_id res chain seq x y z
N MET A 1 -51.25 -14.53 12.02
CA MET A 1 -52.07 -15.72 12.34
C MET A 1 -53.52 -15.36 12.05
N GLY A 2 -54.27 -16.21 11.35
CA GLY A 2 -55.72 -16.02 11.20
C GLY A 2 -56.42 -16.21 12.54
N GLU A 3 -57.64 -15.69 12.66
CA GLU A 3 -58.44 -15.73 13.90
C GLU A 3 -58.56 -17.13 14.51
N ASN A 4 -58.42 -18.19 13.70
CA ASN A 4 -58.53 -19.59 14.14
C ASN A 4 -57.19 -20.33 14.28
N GLY A 5 -56.06 -19.62 14.40
CA GLY A 5 -54.73 -20.25 14.52
C GLY A 5 -54.19 -20.86 13.21
N GLY A 6 -54.89 -20.68 12.09
CA GLY A 6 -54.46 -21.10 10.76
C GLY A 6 -53.46 -20.13 10.11
N VAL A 7 -52.68 -20.66 9.16
CA VAL A 7 -51.84 -19.85 8.26
C VAL A 7 -52.75 -19.19 7.21
N VAL A 8 -52.76 -17.85 7.19
CA VAL A 8 -53.48 -17.09 6.17
C VAL A 8 -52.49 -16.73 5.07
N GLY A 9 -52.64 -17.38 3.90
CA GLY A 9 -51.90 -16.98 2.70
C GLY A 9 -52.47 -15.68 2.17
N LYS A 10 -51.68 -14.61 2.18
CA LYS A 10 -52.02 -13.33 1.54
C LYS A 10 -51.30 -13.26 0.21
N TYR A 11 -52.03 -13.03 -0.87
CA TYR A 11 -51.40 -12.69 -2.15
C TYR A 11 -50.80 -11.29 -2.05
N ILE A 12 -49.51 -11.19 -2.35
CA ILE A 12 -48.77 -9.92 -2.42
C ILE A 12 -48.41 -9.72 -3.90
N SER A 13 -48.74 -8.55 -4.44
CA SER A 13 -48.38 -8.17 -5.81
C SER A 13 -46.85 -8.14 -5.94
N TYR A 14 -46.31 -8.46 -7.12
CA TYR A 14 -44.86 -8.49 -7.36
C TYR A 14 -44.14 -7.22 -6.90
N ASN A 15 -44.76 -6.05 -7.11
CA ASN A 15 -44.18 -4.75 -6.75
C ASN A 15 -44.21 -4.46 -5.25
N ASP A 16 -45.01 -5.18 -4.47
CA ASP A 16 -45.17 -5.03 -3.02
C ASP A 16 -44.39 -6.10 -2.24
N ARG A 17 -43.63 -6.95 -2.92
CA ARG A 17 -42.85 -8.03 -2.29
C ARG A 17 -41.58 -7.46 -1.66
N ASP A 18 -41.30 -7.91 -0.45
CA ASP A 18 -40.03 -7.68 0.22
C ASP A 18 -39.09 -8.84 -0.09
N PHE A 19 -38.37 -8.74 -1.22
CA PHE A 19 -37.45 -9.78 -1.66
C PHE A 19 -36.27 -9.99 -0.72
N LYS A 20 -35.88 -8.96 0.03
CA LYS A 20 -34.84 -9.08 1.06
C LYS A 20 -35.32 -10.02 2.15
N TRP A 21 -36.50 -9.74 2.71
CA TRP A 21 -37.10 -10.57 3.75
C TRP A 21 -37.36 -12.00 3.27
N GLU A 22 -37.78 -12.18 2.01
CA GLU A 22 -37.96 -13.50 1.41
C GLU A 22 -36.63 -14.28 1.31
N ALA A 23 -35.55 -13.62 0.87
CA ALA A 23 -34.22 -14.21 0.83
C ALA A 23 -33.74 -14.63 2.23
N ASP A 24 -33.91 -13.76 3.24
CA ASP A 24 -33.59 -14.06 4.64
C ASP A 24 -34.38 -15.29 5.14
N CYS A 25 -35.66 -15.38 4.77
CA CYS A 25 -36.50 -16.53 5.12
C CYS A 25 -36.01 -17.83 4.45
N ILE A 26 -35.62 -17.78 3.17
CA ILE A 26 -35.09 -18.94 2.46
C ILE A 26 -33.77 -19.41 3.09
N VAL A 27 -32.86 -18.49 3.41
CA VAL A 27 -31.62 -18.80 4.13
C VAL A 27 -31.91 -19.44 5.48
N SER A 28 -32.83 -18.87 6.26
CA SER A 28 -33.25 -19.43 7.55
C SER A 28 -33.80 -20.87 7.41
N ILE A 29 -34.55 -21.15 6.33
CA ILE A 29 -35.05 -22.49 6.03
C ILE A 29 -33.88 -23.45 5.75
N PHE A 30 -32.88 -23.03 4.95
CA PHE A 30 -31.70 -23.85 4.68
C PHE A 30 -30.91 -24.19 5.93
N GLU A 31 -30.72 -23.21 6.83
CA GLU A 31 -30.08 -23.41 8.13
C GLU A 31 -30.82 -24.46 8.98
N ILE A 32 -32.15 -24.35 9.06
CA ILE A 32 -33.00 -25.29 9.81
C ILE A 32 -32.94 -26.69 9.19
N MET A 33 -32.99 -26.78 7.86
CA MET A 33 -32.96 -28.06 7.14
C MET A 33 -31.57 -28.74 7.16
N LYS A 34 -30.50 -28.01 7.51
CA LYS A 34 -29.10 -28.43 7.31
C LYS A 34 -28.84 -28.88 5.87
N GLY A 35 -29.49 -28.20 4.93
CA GLY A 35 -29.54 -28.58 3.52
C GLY A 35 -28.35 -28.06 2.72
N ASP A 36 -27.12 -28.19 3.22
CA ASP A 36 -25.95 -27.53 2.62
C ASP A 36 -25.74 -27.85 1.14
N SER A 37 -26.01 -29.09 0.72
CA SER A 37 -25.85 -29.48 -0.69
C SER A 37 -26.84 -28.73 -1.58
N LEU A 38 -28.10 -28.66 -1.15
CA LEU A 38 -29.15 -27.95 -1.88
C LEU A 38 -28.90 -26.43 -1.88
N ALA A 39 -28.37 -25.89 -0.78
CA ALA A 39 -27.97 -24.49 -0.70
C ALA A 39 -26.82 -24.18 -1.68
N GLY A 40 -25.81 -25.06 -1.76
CA GLY A 40 -24.71 -24.93 -2.72
C GLY A 40 -25.17 -25.02 -4.17
N ASP A 41 -26.05 -25.98 -4.49
CA ASP A 41 -26.62 -26.13 -5.84
C ASP A 41 -27.44 -24.90 -6.23
N LEU A 42 -28.29 -24.41 -5.33
CA LEU A 42 -29.05 -23.17 -5.55
C LEU A 42 -28.12 -21.98 -5.74
N PHE A 43 -27.06 -21.85 -4.92
CA PHE A 43 -26.12 -20.76 -5.04
C PHE A 43 -25.44 -20.75 -6.41
N VAL A 44 -24.98 -21.90 -6.88
CA VAL A 44 -24.44 -22.06 -8.24
C VAL A 44 -25.45 -21.65 -9.30
N ASP A 45 -26.71 -22.08 -9.17
CA ASP A 45 -27.76 -21.72 -10.12
C ASP A 45 -28.02 -20.21 -10.14
N LEU A 46 -28.01 -19.56 -8.98
CA LEU A 46 -28.11 -18.10 -8.86
C LEU A 46 -26.91 -17.39 -9.50
N LEU A 47 -25.69 -17.89 -9.30
CA LEU A 47 -24.49 -17.37 -9.96
C LEU A 47 -24.56 -17.50 -11.48
N ASN A 48 -25.07 -18.64 -11.98
CA ASN A 48 -25.26 -18.87 -13.41
C ASN A 48 -26.31 -17.93 -13.98
N GLU A 49 -27.47 -17.80 -13.32
CA GLU A 49 -28.53 -16.88 -13.75
C GLU A 49 -28.06 -15.43 -13.72
N PHE A 50 -27.30 -15.04 -12.68
CA PHE A 50 -26.68 -13.72 -12.60
C PHE A 50 -25.69 -13.49 -13.75
N SER A 51 -24.83 -14.46 -14.06
CA SER A 51 -23.89 -14.41 -15.18
C SER A 51 -24.62 -14.25 -16.53
N ILE A 52 -25.73 -14.97 -16.73
CA ILE A 52 -26.56 -14.86 -17.93
C ILE A 52 -27.20 -13.48 -18.02
N LEU A 53 -27.79 -12.99 -16.94
CA LEU A 53 -28.43 -11.66 -16.88
C LEU A 53 -27.41 -10.56 -17.21
N GLN A 54 -26.20 -10.71 -16.67
CA GLN A 54 -25.07 -9.84 -16.90
C GLN A 54 -24.61 -9.83 -18.38
N GLN A 55 -24.73 -10.94 -19.11
CA GLN A 55 -24.38 -11.00 -20.54
C GLN A 55 -25.42 -10.37 -21.47
N ARG A 56 -26.67 -10.17 -21.01
CA ARG A 56 -27.72 -9.54 -21.81
C ARG A 56 -27.42 -8.04 -21.98
N LYS A 57 -27.55 -7.55 -23.22
CA LYS A 57 -27.31 -6.14 -23.61
C LYS A 57 -28.44 -5.18 -23.20
N ASP A 58 -29.47 -5.65 -22.48
CA ASP A 58 -30.62 -4.81 -22.15
C ASP A 58 -30.22 -3.65 -21.24
N THR A 59 -30.36 -2.43 -21.76
CA THR A 59 -29.96 -1.14 -21.17
C THR A 59 -30.69 -0.75 -19.88
N LYS A 60 -31.61 -1.59 -19.40
CA LYS A 60 -32.32 -1.40 -18.14
C LYS A 60 -32.33 -2.74 -17.42
N ARG A 61 -31.22 -3.09 -16.77
CA ARG A 61 -31.18 -4.23 -15.86
C ARG A 61 -32.15 -3.91 -14.72
N GLY A 62 -33.30 -4.57 -14.79
CA GLY A 62 -34.48 -4.23 -13.99
C GLY A 62 -34.39 -4.76 -12.57
N HIS A 63 -35.50 -4.66 -11.85
CA HIS A 63 -35.70 -5.16 -10.49
C HIS A 63 -35.12 -6.57 -10.23
N GLN A 64 -35.19 -7.46 -11.24
CA GLN A 64 -34.62 -8.81 -11.20
C GLN A 64 -33.11 -8.83 -10.88
N TYR A 65 -32.34 -7.86 -11.38
CA TYR A 65 -30.90 -7.74 -11.14
C TYR A 65 -30.59 -7.54 -9.66
N TYR A 66 -31.22 -6.54 -9.06
CA TYR A 66 -31.06 -6.21 -7.65
C TYR A 66 -31.52 -7.34 -6.74
N VAL A 67 -32.64 -7.99 -7.09
CA VAL A 67 -33.14 -9.16 -6.34
C VAL A 67 -32.13 -10.31 -6.39
N LEU A 68 -31.54 -10.61 -7.56
CA LEU A 68 -30.52 -11.66 -7.70
C LEU A 68 -29.25 -11.35 -6.91
N ILE A 69 -28.70 -10.13 -7.03
CA ILE A 69 -27.51 -9.73 -6.26
C ILE A 69 -27.77 -9.82 -4.77
N GLN A 70 -28.88 -9.23 -4.32
CA GLN A 70 -29.22 -9.21 -2.91
C GLN A 70 -29.37 -10.64 -2.36
N PHE A 71 -29.99 -11.53 -3.13
CA PHE A 71 -30.12 -12.93 -2.73
C PHE A 71 -28.77 -13.65 -2.67
N ILE A 72 -27.88 -13.41 -3.64
CA ILE A 72 -26.51 -13.97 -3.63
C ILE A 72 -25.73 -13.47 -2.41
N ILE A 73 -25.81 -12.17 -2.09
CA ILE A 73 -25.17 -11.58 -0.91
C ILE A 73 -25.68 -12.26 0.36
N ILE A 74 -27.00 -12.30 0.56
CA ILE A 74 -27.63 -12.89 1.74
C ILE A 74 -27.28 -14.38 1.89
N MET A 75 -27.27 -15.13 0.79
CA MET A 75 -26.83 -16.53 0.78
C MET A 75 -25.35 -16.67 1.16
N SER A 76 -24.49 -15.80 0.62
CA SER A 76 -23.05 -15.83 0.89
C SER A 76 -22.71 -15.44 2.33
N GLU A 77 -23.46 -14.51 2.92
CA GLU A 77 -23.27 -14.06 4.30
C GLU A 77 -23.87 -15.02 5.32
N GLY A 78 -25.09 -15.51 5.07
CA GLY A 78 -25.81 -16.38 6.01
C GLY A 78 -25.31 -17.82 6.02
N LEU A 79 -25.07 -18.41 4.85
CA LEU A 79 -24.68 -19.81 4.73
C LEU A 79 -23.16 -20.01 4.58
N GLY A 80 -22.42 -18.95 4.21
CA GLY A 80 -20.96 -18.93 4.17
C GLY A 80 -20.32 -20.11 3.43
N VAL A 81 -19.62 -20.97 4.18
CA VAL A 81 -18.91 -22.15 3.67
C VAL A 81 -19.85 -23.16 2.99
N ALA A 82 -21.11 -23.25 3.43
CA ALA A 82 -22.05 -24.24 2.93
C ALA A 82 -22.40 -24.03 1.44
N VAL A 83 -22.46 -22.77 0.99
CA VAL A 83 -22.80 -22.43 -0.40
C VAL A 83 -21.62 -22.54 -1.36
N LEU A 84 -20.38 -22.47 -0.85
CA LEU A 84 -19.16 -22.46 -1.66
C LEU A 84 -18.53 -23.85 -1.87
N LYS A 85 -19.28 -24.93 -1.59
CA LYS A 85 -18.78 -26.32 -1.72
C LYS A 85 -18.32 -26.67 -3.13
N ASN A 86 -18.92 -26.07 -4.17
CA ASN A 86 -18.48 -26.25 -5.55
C ASN A 86 -17.44 -25.19 -5.95
N VAL A 87 -16.23 -25.33 -5.40
CA VAL A 87 -15.12 -24.39 -5.60
C VAL A 87 -14.85 -24.14 -7.09
N ILE A 88 -14.89 -25.17 -7.92
CA ILE A 88 -14.63 -25.08 -9.36
C ILE A 88 -15.63 -24.13 -10.05
N GLN A 89 -16.92 -24.30 -9.78
CA GLN A 89 -17.96 -23.47 -10.40
C GLN A 89 -17.91 -22.03 -9.89
N VAL A 90 -17.70 -21.85 -8.59
CA VAL A 90 -17.54 -20.51 -7.99
C VAL A 90 -16.32 -19.80 -8.60
N CYS A 91 -15.17 -20.45 -8.68
CA CYS A 91 -13.98 -19.86 -9.29
C CYS A 91 -14.17 -19.58 -10.78
N THR A 92 -14.87 -20.46 -11.51
CA THR A 92 -15.18 -20.25 -12.94
C THR A 92 -16.09 -19.04 -13.12
N PHE A 93 -17.13 -18.91 -12.30
CA PHE A 93 -18.01 -17.75 -12.28
C PHE A 93 -17.22 -16.45 -12.01
N ILE A 94 -16.39 -16.45 -10.96
CA ILE A 94 -15.53 -15.30 -10.62
C ILE A 94 -14.62 -14.96 -11.80
N LYS A 95 -13.97 -15.94 -12.42
CA LYS A 95 -13.08 -15.73 -13.59
C LYS A 95 -13.81 -15.02 -14.72
N VAL A 96 -15.03 -15.45 -15.05
CA VAL A 96 -15.85 -14.86 -16.10
C VAL A 96 -16.27 -13.43 -15.75
N MET A 97 -16.73 -13.20 -14.51
CA MET A 97 -17.15 -11.88 -14.06
C MET A 97 -15.99 -10.88 -14.05
N LEU A 98 -14.87 -11.24 -13.40
CA LEU A 98 -13.69 -10.38 -13.32
C LEU A 98 -13.14 -10.06 -14.72
N SER A 99 -12.99 -11.05 -15.59
CA SER A 99 -12.46 -10.83 -16.95
C SER A 99 -13.32 -9.86 -17.76
N ARG A 100 -14.64 -9.97 -17.63
CA ARG A 100 -15.58 -9.09 -18.32
C ARG A 100 -15.55 -7.67 -17.78
N SER A 101 -15.58 -7.50 -16.46
CA SER A 101 -15.53 -6.18 -15.83
C SER A 101 -14.19 -5.50 -16.09
N ILE A 102 -13.07 -6.23 -16.06
CA ILE A 102 -11.75 -5.72 -16.46
C ILE A 102 -11.75 -5.24 -17.92
N SER A 103 -12.38 -5.99 -18.84
CA SER A 103 -12.51 -5.55 -20.23
C SER A 103 -13.28 -4.25 -20.37
N LYS A 104 -14.30 -4.02 -19.54
CA LYS A 104 -15.09 -2.78 -19.55
C LYS A 104 -14.32 -1.62 -18.92
N PHE A 105 -13.67 -1.86 -17.78
CA PHE A 105 -12.77 -0.91 -17.12
C PHE A 105 -11.70 -0.39 -18.08
N ASN A 106 -10.97 -1.31 -18.74
CA ASN A 106 -9.94 -0.96 -19.72
C ASN A 106 -10.49 -0.20 -20.94
N SER A 107 -11.79 -0.32 -21.24
CA SER A 107 -12.45 0.42 -22.32
C SER A 107 -13.04 1.77 -21.91
N GLY A 108 -12.95 2.13 -20.62
CA GLY A 108 -13.54 3.34 -20.05
C GLY A 108 -15.08 3.35 -20.05
N LYS A 109 -15.71 2.17 -20.10
CA LYS A 109 -17.18 1.98 -20.14
C LYS A 109 -17.69 1.23 -18.92
N GLU A 110 -16.98 1.35 -17.81
CA GLU A 110 -17.42 0.82 -16.52
C GLU A 110 -18.63 1.61 -16.02
N ASP A 111 -19.67 0.89 -15.58
CA ASP A 111 -20.84 1.44 -14.93
C ASP A 111 -20.90 1.05 -13.44
N GLU A 112 -21.83 1.63 -12.69
CA GLU A 112 -22.00 1.36 -11.25
C GLU A 112 -22.29 -0.13 -10.98
N GLU A 113 -23.01 -0.78 -11.89
CA GLU A 113 -23.34 -2.20 -11.78
C GLU A 113 -22.10 -3.10 -11.97
N ASP A 114 -21.14 -2.69 -12.81
CA ASP A 114 -19.87 -3.38 -12.96
C ASP A 114 -19.02 -3.29 -11.68
N ILE A 115 -19.04 -2.14 -11.00
CA ILE A 115 -18.39 -1.94 -9.70
C ILE A 115 -19.03 -2.86 -8.65
N GLU A 116 -20.37 -2.90 -8.56
CA GLU A 116 -21.09 -3.83 -7.68
C GLU A 116 -20.76 -5.29 -7.99
N SER A 117 -20.71 -5.66 -9.27
CA SER A 117 -20.38 -7.01 -9.72
C SER A 117 -18.93 -7.39 -9.37
N LEU A 118 -17.98 -6.46 -9.47
CA LEU A 118 -16.60 -6.65 -9.06
C LEU A 118 -16.52 -6.84 -7.54
N THR A 119 -17.14 -5.97 -6.76
CA THR A 119 -17.18 -6.05 -5.31
C THR A 119 -17.78 -7.37 -4.83
N LEU A 120 -18.90 -7.81 -5.43
CA LEU A 120 -19.51 -9.11 -5.14
C LEU A 120 -18.55 -10.27 -5.45
N SER A 121 -17.93 -10.25 -6.63
CA SER A 121 -17.02 -11.32 -7.06
C SER A 121 -15.77 -11.42 -6.16
N LEU A 122 -15.21 -10.27 -5.79
CA LEU A 122 -14.07 -10.19 -4.86
C LEU A 122 -14.49 -10.55 -3.44
N GLY A 123 -15.71 -10.21 -3.01
CA GLY A 123 -16.28 -10.61 -1.73
C GLY A 123 -16.41 -12.13 -1.63
N ILE A 124 -17.03 -12.77 -2.63
CA ILE A 124 -17.14 -14.23 -2.70
C ILE A 124 -15.76 -14.89 -2.72
N LEU A 125 -14.80 -14.34 -3.48
CA LEU A 125 -13.43 -14.85 -3.51
C LEU A 125 -12.74 -14.72 -2.16
N THR A 126 -12.96 -13.61 -1.45
CA THR A 126 -12.42 -13.41 -0.10
C THR A 126 -12.99 -14.46 0.84
N THR A 127 -14.32 -14.62 0.87
CA THR A 127 -14.98 -15.63 1.71
C THR A 127 -14.51 -17.05 1.40
N LEU A 128 -14.29 -17.38 0.11
CA LEU A 128 -13.73 -18.65 -0.31
C LEU A 128 -12.32 -18.90 0.24
N LEU A 129 -11.48 -17.85 0.26
CA LEU A 129 -10.07 -17.95 0.65
C LEU A 129 -9.86 -17.88 2.17
N THR A 130 -10.68 -17.11 2.89
CA THR A 130 -10.56 -16.94 4.34
C THR A 130 -11.45 -17.92 5.12
N GLY A 131 -12.44 -18.54 4.48
CA GLY A 131 -13.33 -19.52 5.10
C GLY A 131 -12.67 -20.87 5.41
N GLU A 132 -13.41 -21.73 6.10
CA GLU A 132 -12.94 -23.07 6.50
C GLU A 132 -13.00 -24.13 5.38
N ILE A 133 -13.15 -23.69 4.13
CA ILE A 133 -13.27 -24.57 2.96
C ILE A 133 -11.92 -25.21 2.69
N LYS A 134 -11.88 -26.54 2.70
CA LYS A 134 -10.70 -27.29 2.25
C LYS A 134 -10.64 -27.30 0.73
N VAL A 135 -9.94 -26.32 0.17
CA VAL A 135 -9.59 -26.28 -1.25
C VAL A 135 -8.64 -27.44 -1.58
N ARG A 136 -8.99 -28.24 -2.59
CA ARG A 136 -8.17 -29.35 -3.07
C ARG A 136 -7.03 -28.83 -3.95
N LYS A 137 -5.95 -29.60 -4.10
CA LYS A 137 -4.78 -29.19 -4.89
C LYS A 137 -5.10 -28.87 -6.36
N ASP A 138 -6.06 -29.57 -6.96
CA ASP A 138 -6.55 -29.31 -8.31
C ASP A 138 -7.36 -28.00 -8.40
N GLU A 139 -8.07 -27.64 -7.33
CA GLU A 139 -8.82 -26.38 -7.22
C GLU A 139 -7.90 -25.19 -6.96
N GLU A 140 -6.79 -25.38 -6.23
CA GLU A 140 -5.77 -24.35 -6.02
C GLU A 140 -5.23 -23.80 -7.35
N ILE A 141 -5.07 -24.65 -8.37
CA ILE A 141 -4.63 -24.23 -9.71
C ILE A 141 -5.59 -23.18 -10.29
N ILE A 142 -6.89 -23.39 -10.14
CA ILE A 142 -7.93 -22.47 -10.63
C ILE A 142 -7.89 -21.16 -9.84
N ILE A 143 -7.63 -21.20 -8.54
CA ILE A 143 -7.43 -19.99 -7.73
C ILE A 143 -6.18 -19.23 -8.19
N PHE A 144 -5.08 -19.93 -8.49
CA PHE A 144 -3.87 -19.28 -8.99
C PHE A 144 -4.04 -18.63 -10.36
N ASP A 145 -4.89 -19.18 -11.23
CA ASP A 145 -5.27 -18.55 -12.50
C ASP A 145 -5.90 -17.15 -12.30
N LEU A 146 -6.62 -16.96 -11.19
CA LEU A 146 -7.27 -15.67 -10.87
C LEU A 146 -6.25 -14.59 -10.48
N LEU A 147 -5.03 -14.96 -10.08
CA LEU A 147 -4.02 -14.01 -9.59
C LEU A 147 -3.72 -12.92 -10.62
N SER A 148 -3.71 -13.28 -11.91
CA SER A 148 -3.49 -12.31 -13.01
C SER A 148 -4.61 -11.29 -13.17
N LEU A 149 -5.86 -11.67 -12.85
CA LEU A 149 -7.03 -10.79 -12.89
C LEU A 149 -7.06 -9.91 -11.64
N VAL A 150 -6.79 -10.50 -10.48
CA VAL A 150 -6.68 -9.79 -9.20
C VAL A 150 -5.54 -8.76 -9.25
N GLU A 151 -4.42 -9.08 -9.89
CA GLU A 151 -3.33 -8.13 -10.11
C GLU A 151 -3.80 -6.87 -10.85
N GLN A 152 -4.53 -7.06 -11.96
CA GLN A 152 -5.05 -5.95 -12.76
C GLN A 152 -6.02 -5.09 -11.94
N LEU A 153 -6.86 -5.72 -11.12
CA LEU A 153 -7.80 -5.02 -10.24
C LEU A 153 -7.12 -4.30 -9.07
N SER A 154 -5.89 -4.67 -8.70
CA SER A 154 -5.11 -3.90 -7.72
C SER A 154 -4.70 -2.52 -8.22
N TYR A 155 -4.88 -2.26 -9.53
CA TYR A 155 -4.65 -0.97 -10.19
C TYR A 155 -5.95 -0.23 -10.52
N HIS A 156 -7.08 -0.73 -10.03
CA HIS A 156 -8.38 -0.13 -10.30
C HIS A 156 -8.48 1.29 -9.73
N SER A 157 -9.23 2.17 -10.39
CA SER A 157 -9.44 3.55 -9.92
C SER A 157 -10.30 3.62 -8.65
N ASN A 158 -11.24 2.67 -8.50
CA ASN A 158 -12.03 2.51 -7.28
C ASN A 158 -11.17 1.92 -6.14
N GLU A 159 -11.09 2.66 -5.04
CA GLU A 159 -10.29 2.31 -3.85
C GLU A 159 -10.69 0.98 -3.24
N MET A 160 -11.99 0.75 -3.00
CA MET A 160 -12.51 -0.50 -2.44
C MET A 160 -12.08 -1.73 -3.27
N ILE A 161 -12.24 -1.66 -4.60
CA ILE A 161 -11.82 -2.76 -5.50
C ILE A 161 -10.31 -2.99 -5.42
N SER A 162 -9.51 -1.91 -5.46
CA SER A 162 -8.05 -2.01 -5.42
C SER A 162 -7.53 -2.60 -4.10
N THR A 163 -8.19 -2.27 -2.99
CA THR A 163 -7.85 -2.75 -1.65
C THR A 163 -8.27 -4.21 -1.48
N MET A 164 -9.49 -4.59 -1.87
CA MET A 164 -9.94 -5.98 -1.86
C MET A 164 -9.04 -6.87 -2.72
N ALA A 165 -8.69 -6.41 -3.94
CA ALA A 165 -7.80 -7.14 -4.82
C ALA A 165 -6.40 -7.32 -4.21
N SER A 166 -5.84 -6.27 -3.59
CA SER A 166 -4.54 -6.35 -2.92
C SER A 166 -4.56 -7.32 -1.72
N GLN A 167 -5.65 -7.35 -0.95
CA GLN A 167 -5.83 -8.30 0.16
C GLN A 167 -5.92 -9.74 -0.36
N ILE A 168 -6.74 -10.00 -1.38
CA ILE A 168 -6.85 -11.32 -2.02
C ILE A 168 -5.49 -11.78 -2.56
N LYS A 169 -4.75 -10.90 -3.24
CA LYS A 169 -3.39 -11.21 -3.73
C LYS A 169 -2.46 -11.61 -2.58
N THR A 170 -2.57 -10.96 -1.42
CA THR A 170 -1.81 -11.30 -0.22
C THR A 170 -2.18 -12.71 0.27
N ILE A 171 -3.48 -13.00 0.38
CA ILE A 171 -3.98 -14.30 0.85
C ILE A 171 -3.53 -15.43 -0.09
N ILE A 172 -3.68 -15.25 -1.40
CA ILE A 172 -3.24 -16.24 -2.40
C ILE A 172 -1.71 -16.44 -2.32
N THR A 173 -0.94 -15.36 -2.16
CA THR A 173 0.52 -15.44 -2.02
C THR A 173 0.92 -16.17 -0.74
N ALA A 174 0.23 -15.92 0.37
CA ALA A 174 0.49 -16.57 1.65
C ALA A 174 0.18 -18.07 1.60
N LYS A 175 -0.87 -18.48 0.89
CA LYS A 175 -1.27 -19.89 0.73
C LYS A 175 -0.48 -20.66 -0.34
N LYS A 176 0.50 -20.05 -1.02
CA LYS A 176 1.31 -20.78 -2.02
C LYS A 176 1.98 -22.03 -1.40
N PRO A 177 1.98 -23.19 -2.08
CA PRO A 177 2.57 -24.42 -1.54
C PRO A 177 4.10 -24.37 -1.29
N ILE A 178 4.79 -23.37 -1.87
CA ILE A 178 6.23 -23.44 -2.16
C ILE A 178 7.12 -22.94 -1.01
N TRP A 179 6.56 -22.32 0.03
CA TRP A 179 7.35 -21.65 1.08
C TRP A 179 8.45 -22.51 1.71
N LEU A 180 8.27 -23.85 1.77
CA LEU A 180 9.12 -24.77 2.53
C LEU A 180 9.70 -25.94 1.70
N ILE A 181 9.61 -25.94 0.37
CA ILE A 181 9.90 -27.15 -0.44
C ILE A 181 11.39 -27.59 -0.41
N ASN A 182 12.30 -26.84 0.19
CA ASN A 182 13.72 -27.23 0.25
C ASN A 182 14.18 -28.00 1.50
N ASP A 183 13.37 -28.12 2.55
CA ASP A 183 13.84 -28.77 3.80
C ASP A 183 13.92 -30.31 3.71
N ASN A 184 13.23 -30.96 2.78
CA ASN A 184 13.18 -32.43 2.77
C ASN A 184 14.39 -33.12 2.11
N ASN A 185 15.25 -32.41 1.38
CA ASN A 185 16.36 -33.04 0.65
C ASN A 185 17.76 -32.88 1.28
N ASN A 186 17.92 -32.11 2.36
CA ASN A 186 19.23 -31.85 2.98
C ASN A 186 19.45 -32.59 4.31
N ASN A 187 19.06 -33.86 4.39
CA ASN A 187 19.31 -34.72 5.55
C ASN A 187 20.80 -35.07 5.82
N ASN A 188 21.80 -34.33 5.30
CA ASN A 188 23.22 -34.70 5.42
C ASN A 188 24.19 -33.53 5.62
N SER A 189 23.93 -32.66 6.59
CA SER A 189 24.98 -31.76 7.11
C SER A 189 24.96 -31.72 8.63
N ASN A 190 25.64 -32.70 9.23
CA ASN A 190 26.18 -32.60 10.59
C ASN A 190 27.20 -31.45 10.63
N ILE A 191 26.77 -30.24 10.97
CA ILE A 191 27.67 -29.20 11.44
C ILE A 191 27.05 -28.61 12.70
N ASN A 192 27.76 -28.86 13.80
CA ASN A 192 27.51 -28.27 15.12
C ASN A 192 27.76 -26.77 15.02
N ASP A 193 26.71 -25.98 14.87
CA ASP A 193 26.78 -24.56 15.17
C ASP A 193 25.65 -24.23 16.16
N ASP A 194 26.06 -24.12 17.43
CA ASP A 194 25.35 -23.38 18.45
C ASP A 194 25.20 -21.94 17.95
N ASN A 195 24.05 -21.59 17.39
CA ASN A 195 23.31 -20.34 17.59
C ASN A 195 22.25 -20.15 16.51
N ASN A 196 21.06 -19.74 16.97
CA ASN A 196 19.88 -19.29 16.22
C ASN A 196 18.99 -20.40 15.64
N ASN A 197 17.84 -20.58 16.31
CA ASN A 197 16.58 -21.22 15.89
C ASN A 197 16.71 -22.19 14.72
N SER A 198 16.61 -23.50 15.03
CA SER A 198 16.63 -24.58 14.05
C SER A 198 15.76 -24.25 12.83
N PRO A 199 16.18 -24.58 11.58
CA PRO A 199 15.42 -24.28 10.36
C PRO A 199 13.93 -24.67 10.45
N ASN A 200 13.64 -25.79 11.13
CA ASN A 200 12.28 -26.28 11.34
C ASN A 200 11.42 -25.35 12.22
N GLU A 201 12.00 -24.69 13.23
CA GLU A 201 11.31 -23.72 14.08
C GLU A 201 10.95 -22.46 13.29
N GLN A 202 11.87 -21.96 12.46
CA GLN A 202 11.61 -20.82 11.60
C GLN A 202 10.55 -21.13 10.55
N GLY A 203 10.55 -22.35 10.00
CA GLY A 203 9.54 -22.81 9.05
C GLY A 203 8.14 -22.91 9.67
N ASN A 204 8.03 -23.37 10.91
CA ASN A 204 6.75 -23.39 11.63
C ASN A 204 6.27 -21.97 11.96
N LYS A 205 7.16 -21.11 12.44
CA LYS A 205 6.84 -19.71 12.70
C LYS A 205 6.37 -18.99 11.43
N LEU A 206 7.01 -19.25 10.29
CA LEU A 206 6.59 -18.67 9.02
C LEU A 206 5.18 -19.17 8.62
N LYS A 207 4.87 -20.46 8.78
CA LYS A 207 3.51 -20.97 8.52
C LYS A 207 2.44 -20.26 9.36
N GLU A 208 2.71 -20.05 10.64
CA GLU A 208 1.79 -19.32 11.54
C GLU A 208 1.57 -17.89 11.04
N ILE A 209 2.64 -17.17 10.73
CA ILE A 209 2.58 -15.81 10.17
C ILE A 209 1.75 -15.78 8.89
N LEU A 210 1.98 -16.72 7.97
CA LEU A 210 1.27 -16.77 6.69
C LEU A 210 -0.23 -17.05 6.87
N ASN A 211 -0.60 -17.86 7.86
CA ASN A 211 -2.01 -18.08 8.20
C ASN A 211 -2.63 -16.81 8.78
N ASP A 212 -1.95 -16.15 9.72
CA ASP A 212 -2.44 -14.93 10.38
C ASP A 212 -2.60 -13.75 9.41
N LEU A 213 -1.79 -13.67 8.35
CA LEU A 213 -1.95 -12.68 7.29
C LEU A 213 -3.30 -12.79 6.54
N SER A 214 -3.91 -13.98 6.54
CA SER A 214 -5.23 -14.21 5.93
C SER A 214 -6.40 -14.01 6.89
N HIS A 215 -6.12 -13.62 8.14
CA HIS A 215 -7.14 -13.47 9.17
C HIS A 215 -7.99 -12.20 8.95
N PRO A 216 -9.32 -12.24 9.15
CA PRO A 216 -10.19 -11.07 8.92
C PRO A 216 -9.87 -9.89 9.87
N LEU A 217 -9.51 -10.18 11.13
CA LEU A 217 -9.22 -9.14 12.12
C LEU A 217 -7.89 -8.42 11.85
N LEU A 218 -7.96 -7.09 11.73
CA LEU A 218 -6.81 -6.19 11.53
C LEU A 218 -5.67 -6.40 12.54
N PRO A 219 -5.91 -6.52 13.87
CA PRO A 219 -4.82 -6.67 14.83
C PRO A 219 -3.97 -7.93 14.62
N ILE A 220 -4.59 -9.03 14.17
CA ILE A 220 -3.90 -10.30 13.91
C ILE A 220 -3.04 -10.17 12.65
N ARG A 221 -3.58 -9.55 11.59
CA ARG A 221 -2.80 -9.25 10.37
C ARG A 221 -1.61 -8.32 10.65
N ALA A 222 -1.83 -7.27 11.44
CA ALA A 222 -0.77 -6.35 11.85
C ALA A 222 0.34 -7.08 12.62
N HIS A 223 -0.04 -7.93 13.59
CA HIS A 223 0.90 -8.77 14.33
C HIS A 223 1.71 -9.68 13.39
N ALA A 224 1.05 -10.32 12.41
CA ALA A 224 1.72 -11.16 11.43
C ALA A 224 2.77 -10.39 10.62
N LEU A 225 2.46 -9.16 10.18
CA LEU A 225 3.42 -8.30 9.48
C LEU A 225 4.62 -7.92 10.36
N ILE A 226 4.40 -7.67 11.65
CA ILE A 226 5.47 -7.39 12.62
C ILE A 226 6.38 -8.62 12.79
N GLU A 227 5.81 -9.81 12.94
CA GLU A 227 6.58 -11.05 13.04
C GLU A 227 7.31 -11.41 11.75
N LEU A 228 6.70 -11.16 10.59
CA LEU A 228 7.35 -11.31 9.29
C LEU A 228 8.55 -10.38 9.16
N ARG A 229 8.40 -9.13 9.58
CA ARG A 229 9.50 -8.15 9.65
C ARG A 229 10.63 -8.64 10.55
N ARG A 230 10.31 -9.21 11.73
CA ARG A 230 11.32 -9.77 12.64
C ARG A 230 12.11 -10.91 11.98
N LEU A 231 11.45 -11.79 11.22
CA LEU A 231 12.12 -12.85 10.45
C LEU A 231 13.01 -12.30 9.32
N VAL A 232 12.60 -11.21 8.66
CA VAL A 232 13.45 -10.52 7.66
C VAL A 232 14.74 -10.02 8.32
N LEU A 233 14.60 -9.32 9.46
CA LEU A 233 15.75 -8.75 10.18
C LEU A 233 16.68 -9.81 10.77
N SER A 234 16.18 -11.01 11.06
CA SER A 234 17.01 -12.12 11.53
C SER A 234 17.86 -12.76 10.43
N LYS A 235 17.83 -12.24 9.19
CA LYS A 235 18.58 -12.74 8.01
C LYS A 235 18.38 -14.24 7.78
N SER A 236 17.16 -14.70 7.97
CA SER A 236 16.81 -16.11 7.78
C SER A 236 17.04 -16.53 6.32
N GLY A 237 17.74 -17.65 6.11
CA GLY A 237 17.91 -18.25 4.78
C GLY A 237 16.57 -18.60 4.12
N LEU A 238 15.54 -18.89 4.93
CA LEU A 238 14.17 -19.15 4.45
C LEU A 238 13.53 -17.90 3.83
N ILE A 239 13.78 -16.73 4.42
CA ILE A 239 13.32 -15.45 3.88
C ILE A 239 14.07 -15.11 2.60
N GLU A 240 15.38 -15.35 2.53
CA GLU A 240 16.14 -15.09 1.30
C GLU A 240 15.62 -15.95 0.13
N GLN A 241 15.32 -17.24 0.37
CA GLN A 241 14.74 -18.12 -0.64
C GLN A 241 13.36 -17.65 -1.13
N ASN A 242 12.57 -17.04 -0.25
CA ASN A 242 11.21 -16.57 -0.53
C ASN A 242 11.11 -15.05 -0.71
N LEU A 243 12.23 -14.35 -0.93
CA LEU A 243 12.32 -12.89 -0.88
C LEU A 243 11.27 -12.19 -1.75
N LYS A 244 11.02 -12.73 -2.96
CA LYS A 244 10.02 -12.20 -3.89
C LYS A 244 8.61 -12.25 -3.31
N ASN A 245 8.23 -13.35 -2.66
CA ASN A 245 6.89 -13.49 -2.08
C ASN A 245 6.74 -12.58 -0.84
N VAL A 246 7.78 -12.49 0.00
CA VAL A 246 7.79 -11.60 1.17
C VAL A 246 7.67 -10.13 0.75
N LEU A 247 8.43 -9.72 -0.27
CA LEU A 247 8.33 -8.38 -0.84
C LEU A 247 6.93 -8.10 -1.38
N GLU A 248 6.35 -9.03 -2.13
CA GLU A 248 5.00 -8.86 -2.67
C GLU A 248 3.95 -8.74 -1.56
N ILE A 249 4.04 -9.49 -0.46
CA ILE A 249 3.16 -9.35 0.71
C ILE A 249 3.21 -7.92 1.27
N PHE A 250 4.41 -7.39 1.53
CA PHE A 250 4.49 -6.04 2.07
C PHE A 250 4.00 -4.99 1.06
N LYS A 251 4.34 -5.13 -0.23
CA LYS A 251 3.89 -4.21 -1.28
C LYS A 251 2.37 -4.18 -1.45
N THR A 252 1.69 -5.32 -1.33
CA THR A 252 0.22 -5.37 -1.43
C THR A 252 -0.43 -4.76 -0.19
N GLN A 253 0.11 -5.03 0.99
CA GLN A 253 -0.43 -4.51 2.26
C GLN A 253 -0.21 -3.00 2.44
N VAL A 254 0.71 -2.38 1.70
CA VAL A 254 0.80 -0.90 1.62
C VAL A 254 -0.50 -0.27 1.11
N ASN A 255 -1.27 -0.97 0.27
CA ASN A 255 -2.55 -0.47 -0.24
C ASN A 255 -3.70 -0.60 0.74
N ASP A 256 -3.48 -1.13 1.95
CA ASP A 256 -4.55 -1.21 2.95
C ASP A 256 -4.92 0.20 3.45
N ASP A 257 -6.21 0.39 3.72
CA ASP A 257 -6.77 1.66 4.16
C ASP A 257 -6.48 1.88 5.66
N ASP A 258 -6.30 0.79 6.42
CA ASP A 258 -5.94 0.88 7.84
C ASP A 258 -4.48 1.30 8.02
N THR A 259 -4.28 2.38 8.79
CA THR A 259 -2.97 2.98 9.01
C THR A 259 -2.00 2.03 9.74
N PHE A 260 -2.49 1.13 10.60
CA PHE A 260 -1.61 0.17 11.28
C PHE A 260 -1.09 -0.89 10.33
N ILE A 261 -1.94 -1.40 9.42
CA ILE A 261 -1.52 -2.36 8.39
C ILE A 261 -0.54 -1.71 7.41
N TYR A 262 -0.90 -0.54 6.88
CA TYR A 262 -0.05 0.27 6.02
C TYR A 262 1.32 0.55 6.68
N GLY A 263 1.32 1.06 7.91
CA GLY A 263 2.55 1.40 8.63
C GLY A 263 3.41 0.18 8.97
N CYS A 264 2.80 -0.97 9.30
CA CYS A 264 3.54 -2.22 9.47
C CYS A 264 4.20 -2.66 8.15
N SER A 265 3.52 -2.44 7.03
CA SER A 265 4.02 -2.78 5.70
C SER A 265 5.20 -1.93 5.27
N ILE A 266 5.14 -0.62 5.50
CA ILE A 266 6.25 0.32 5.26
C ILE A 266 7.47 -0.08 6.09
N ASN A 267 7.28 -0.39 7.37
CA ASN A 267 8.35 -0.90 8.23
C ASN A 267 8.92 -2.25 7.74
N GLY A 268 8.08 -3.11 7.16
CA GLY A 268 8.48 -4.37 6.54
C GLY A 268 9.32 -4.17 5.27
N LEU A 269 8.90 -3.28 4.36
CA LEU A 269 9.69 -2.89 3.19
C LEU A 269 11.02 -2.27 3.60
N SER A 270 11.02 -1.45 4.64
CA SER A 270 12.25 -0.87 5.19
C SER A 270 13.19 -1.93 5.74
N ALA A 271 12.68 -2.94 6.46
CA ALA A 271 13.49 -4.07 6.90
C ALA A 271 14.07 -4.87 5.73
N LEU A 272 13.32 -5.05 4.64
CA LEU A 272 13.86 -5.66 3.43
C LEU A 272 14.97 -4.81 2.81
N GLY A 273 14.81 -3.48 2.78
CA GLY A 273 15.82 -2.53 2.33
C GLY A 273 17.08 -2.53 3.20
N ASP A 274 16.95 -2.71 4.52
CA ASP A 274 18.09 -2.82 5.43
C ASP A 274 18.98 -4.03 5.13
N ILE A 275 18.36 -5.17 4.77
CA ILE A 275 19.06 -6.45 4.59
C ILE A 275 19.48 -6.67 3.12
N TYR A 276 18.64 -6.26 2.17
CA TYR A 276 18.81 -6.52 0.73
C TYR A 276 18.69 -5.25 -0.14
N PRO A 277 19.38 -4.13 0.18
CA PRO A 277 19.15 -2.84 -0.47
C PRO A 277 19.29 -2.89 -1.99
N ASN A 278 20.33 -3.56 -2.51
CA ASN A 278 20.59 -3.69 -3.95
C ASN A 278 19.50 -4.43 -4.73
N ARG A 279 18.73 -5.31 -4.07
CA ARG A 279 17.62 -6.04 -4.71
C ARG A 279 16.30 -5.30 -4.54
N ILE A 280 16.12 -4.61 -3.41
CA ILE A 280 14.83 -4.04 -3.01
C ILE A 280 14.65 -2.62 -3.56
N LEU A 281 15.68 -1.77 -3.49
CA LEU A 281 15.59 -0.38 -3.95
C LEU A 281 15.15 -0.27 -5.42
N PRO A 282 15.73 -1.01 -6.39
CA PRO A 282 15.28 -0.92 -7.77
C PRO A 282 13.79 -1.24 -7.96
N ILE A 283 13.28 -2.25 -7.24
CA ILE A 283 11.89 -2.69 -7.34
C ILE A 283 10.94 -1.64 -6.73
N LEU A 284 11.33 -1.04 -5.60
CA LEU A 284 10.54 0.02 -4.97
C LEU A 284 10.55 1.31 -5.79
N ILE A 285 11.69 1.66 -6.40
CA ILE A 285 11.82 2.79 -7.32
C ILE A 285 10.92 2.60 -8.54
N GLU A 286 10.95 1.43 -9.18
CA GLU A 286 10.06 1.10 -10.30
C GLU A 286 8.59 1.22 -9.88
N SER A 287 8.25 0.72 -8.69
CA SER A 287 6.88 0.78 -8.15
C SER A 287 6.44 2.22 -7.83
N PHE A 288 7.34 3.06 -7.32
CA PHE A 288 7.08 4.48 -7.03
C PHE A 288 6.83 5.29 -8.30
N LEU A 289 7.62 5.05 -9.35
CA LEU A 289 7.51 5.75 -10.63
C LEU A 289 6.40 5.19 -11.55
N ASN A 290 5.78 4.08 -11.18
CA ASN A 290 4.75 3.45 -12.01
C ASN A 290 3.43 4.24 -11.97
N LYS A 291 3.18 5.07 -12.99
CA LYS A 291 1.95 5.86 -13.15
C LYS A 291 0.67 5.03 -13.25
N SER A 292 0.73 3.71 -13.43
CA SER A 292 -0.46 2.85 -13.35
C SER A 292 -0.96 2.67 -11.92
N PHE A 293 -0.15 3.00 -10.91
CA PHE A 293 -0.56 2.95 -9.51
C PHE A 293 -1.24 4.25 -9.11
N GLN A 294 -2.26 4.13 -8.26
CA GLN A 294 -2.90 5.26 -7.62
C GLN A 294 -1.87 6.18 -6.95
N GLU A 295 -2.16 7.49 -6.95
CA GLU A 295 -1.35 8.51 -6.29
C GLU A 295 -1.02 8.13 -4.84
N SER A 296 -2.02 7.73 -4.07
CA SER A 296 -1.88 7.32 -2.66
C SER A 296 -0.83 6.21 -2.48
N LYS A 297 -0.93 5.14 -3.27
CA LYS A 297 0.03 4.01 -3.24
C LYS A 297 1.44 4.45 -3.61
N ARG A 298 1.60 5.33 -4.61
CA ARG A 298 2.91 5.86 -4.99
C ARG A 298 3.52 6.71 -3.87
N MET A 299 2.76 7.61 -3.26
CA MET A 299 3.23 8.42 -2.12
C MET A 299 3.68 7.53 -0.95
N LYS A 300 2.89 6.52 -0.62
CA LYS A 300 3.19 5.50 0.38
C LYS A 300 4.50 4.74 0.07
N LEU A 301 4.73 4.35 -1.18
CA LEU A 301 6.01 3.74 -1.59
C LEU A 301 7.19 4.73 -1.50
N GLY A 302 6.94 6.02 -1.75
CA GLY A 302 7.91 7.09 -1.52
C GLY A 302 8.33 7.18 -0.05
N GLU A 303 7.38 7.02 0.88
CA GLU A 303 7.64 6.94 2.32
C GLU A 303 8.56 5.75 2.66
N ALA A 304 8.31 4.57 2.08
CA ALA A 304 9.22 3.43 2.28
C ALA A 304 10.63 3.71 1.76
N LEU A 305 10.76 4.33 0.58
CA LEU A 305 12.07 4.67 0.01
C LEU A 305 12.85 5.64 0.90
N ILE A 306 12.20 6.69 1.41
CA ILE A 306 12.88 7.64 2.29
C ILE A 306 13.19 7.02 3.66
N GLN A 307 12.33 6.15 4.18
CA GLN A 307 12.61 5.45 5.44
C GLN A 307 13.79 4.48 5.30
N ILE A 308 13.95 3.77 4.17
CA ILE A 308 15.16 2.98 3.88
C ILE A 308 16.38 3.91 3.83
N SER A 309 16.26 5.03 3.15
CA SER A 309 17.34 6.03 3.00
C SER A 309 17.81 6.54 4.38
N GLN A 310 16.86 6.86 5.26
CA GLN A 310 17.11 7.27 6.65
C GLN A 310 17.90 6.23 7.45
N ARG A 311 17.69 4.95 7.16
CA ARG A 311 18.31 3.83 7.88
C ARG A 311 19.66 3.41 7.29
N CYS A 312 19.99 3.82 6.07
CA CYS A 312 21.33 3.59 5.49
C CYS A 312 22.44 4.33 6.23
N GLY A 313 22.13 5.44 6.92
CA GLY A 313 23.13 6.25 7.63
C GLY A 313 24.27 6.70 6.70
N GLU A 314 25.52 6.45 7.10
CA GLU A 314 26.72 6.82 6.31
C GLU A 314 26.82 6.08 4.96
N MET A 315 26.07 5.00 4.76
CA MET A 315 26.06 4.26 3.48
C MET A 315 25.09 4.87 2.45
N LEU A 316 24.27 5.85 2.84
CA LEU A 316 23.29 6.49 1.95
C LEU A 316 23.89 7.00 0.61
N PRO A 317 25.09 7.62 0.58
CA PRO A 317 25.69 8.10 -0.68
C PRO A 317 25.84 7.03 -1.75
N ASN A 318 26.01 5.75 -1.36
CA ASN A 318 26.13 4.63 -2.31
C ASN A 318 24.83 4.37 -3.08
N TYR A 319 23.68 4.79 -2.53
CA TYR A 319 22.36 4.62 -3.12
C TYR A 319 21.80 5.93 -3.69
N ALA A 320 22.45 7.07 -3.43
CA ALA A 320 22.03 8.40 -3.90
C ALA A 320 21.89 8.46 -5.43
N THR A 321 22.74 7.74 -6.16
CA THR A 321 22.70 7.64 -7.64
C THR A 321 21.39 7.05 -8.17
N GLN A 322 20.67 6.29 -7.35
CA GLN A 322 19.33 5.78 -7.67
C GLN A 322 18.23 6.66 -7.07
N LEU A 323 18.39 7.09 -5.82
CA LEU A 323 17.36 7.80 -5.05
C LEU A 323 17.15 9.24 -5.54
N VAL A 324 18.22 10.01 -5.75
CA VAL A 324 18.12 11.43 -6.13
C VAL A 324 17.46 11.58 -7.51
N PRO A 325 17.87 10.86 -8.57
CA PRO A 325 17.17 10.92 -9.86
C PRO A 325 15.71 10.47 -9.75
N THR A 326 15.40 9.49 -8.89
CA THR A 326 14.02 9.02 -8.67
C THR A 326 13.13 10.13 -8.14
N PHE A 327 13.56 10.84 -7.09
CA PHE A 327 12.76 11.94 -6.54
C PHE A 327 12.75 13.17 -7.45
N LEU A 328 13.82 13.44 -8.21
CA LEU A 328 13.82 14.49 -9.23
C LEU A 328 12.81 14.21 -10.36
N LEU A 329 12.68 12.93 -10.79
CA LEU A 329 11.64 12.53 -11.74
C LEU A 329 10.24 12.68 -11.13
N GLY A 330 10.06 12.27 -9.87
CA GLY A 330 8.79 12.42 -9.16
C GLY A 330 8.36 13.89 -8.95
N CYS A 331 9.30 14.82 -8.86
CA CYS A 331 9.02 16.27 -8.84
C CYS A 331 8.38 16.78 -10.15
N ARG A 332 8.37 15.96 -11.22
CA ARG A 332 7.75 16.27 -12.52
C ARG A 332 6.50 15.42 -12.79
N ASP A 333 5.97 14.72 -11.79
CA ASP A 333 4.77 13.91 -11.96
C ASP A 333 3.52 14.77 -12.22
N ASP A 334 2.52 14.20 -12.89
CA ASP A 334 1.26 14.87 -13.17
C ASP A 334 0.45 15.07 -11.87
N SER A 335 0.60 14.13 -10.93
CA SER A 335 -0.03 14.15 -9.61
C SER A 335 0.63 15.18 -8.67
N VAL A 336 -0.21 16.04 -8.08
CA VAL A 336 0.21 17.02 -7.06
C VAL A 336 0.76 16.32 -5.82
N GLY A 337 0.11 15.25 -5.37
CA GLY A 337 0.56 14.46 -4.22
C GLY A 337 1.93 13.83 -4.43
N VAL A 338 2.19 13.25 -5.61
CA VAL A 338 3.51 12.67 -5.94
C VAL A 338 4.58 13.75 -6.07
N ARG A 339 4.30 14.91 -6.70
CA ARG A 339 5.26 16.03 -6.74
C ARG A 339 5.64 16.50 -5.33
N THR A 340 4.63 16.71 -4.48
CA THR A 340 4.82 17.17 -3.09
C THR A 340 5.60 16.15 -2.26
N SER A 341 5.24 14.86 -2.35
CA SER A 341 5.94 13.76 -1.68
C SER A 341 7.41 13.68 -2.15
N SER A 342 7.65 13.81 -3.45
CA SER A 342 9.01 13.77 -4.02
C SER A 342 9.88 14.92 -3.53
N LEU A 343 9.32 16.13 -3.43
CA LEU A 343 10.03 17.30 -2.89
C LEU A 343 10.37 17.11 -1.41
N SER A 344 9.42 16.60 -0.62
CA SER A 344 9.66 16.30 0.80
C SER A 344 10.77 15.26 0.97
N ASN A 345 10.72 14.17 0.20
CA ASN A 345 11.73 13.12 0.23
C ASN A 345 13.11 13.64 -0.23
N LEU A 346 13.14 14.46 -1.29
CA LEU A 346 14.37 15.07 -1.78
C LEU A 346 14.98 16.05 -0.75
N ALA A 347 14.14 16.81 -0.05
CA ALA A 347 14.58 17.68 1.05
C ALA A 347 15.21 16.87 2.19
N THR A 348 14.59 15.76 2.60
CA THR A 348 15.17 14.85 3.59
C THR A 348 16.50 14.26 3.13
N LEU A 349 16.66 13.90 1.85
CA LEU A 349 17.97 13.48 1.33
C LEU A 349 19.02 14.59 1.39
N CYS A 350 18.64 15.84 1.09
CA CYS A 350 19.54 16.99 1.17
C CYS A 350 20.10 17.20 2.58
N GLU A 351 19.24 17.05 3.60
CA GLU A 351 19.68 17.12 5.01
C GLU A 351 20.68 16.00 5.34
N MET A 352 20.40 14.78 4.88
CA MET A 352 21.14 13.59 5.28
C MET A 352 22.50 13.39 4.61
N MET A 353 22.65 13.80 3.34
CA MET A 353 23.85 13.46 2.56
C MET A 353 25.05 14.38 2.86
N HIS A 354 24.84 15.50 3.56
CA HIS A 354 25.88 16.47 3.91
C HIS A 354 26.77 16.79 2.69
N TYR A 355 28.08 16.53 2.73
CA TYR A 355 29.01 16.77 1.63
C TYR A 355 28.71 15.97 0.35
N SER A 356 28.05 14.81 0.46
CA SER A 356 27.78 13.96 -0.70
C SER A 356 26.69 14.54 -1.62
N ILE A 357 25.98 15.58 -1.18
CA ILE A 357 24.96 16.27 -1.99
C ILE A 357 25.57 17.02 -3.18
N ASP A 358 26.85 17.38 -3.11
CA ASP A 358 27.55 18.21 -4.09
C ASP A 358 27.38 17.69 -5.53
N SER A 359 27.48 16.37 -5.70
CA SER A 359 27.34 15.70 -7.00
C SER A 359 25.95 15.81 -7.65
N TYR A 360 24.95 16.29 -6.92
CA TYR A 360 23.55 16.43 -7.40
C TYR A 360 23.00 17.84 -7.22
N LEU A 361 23.82 18.77 -6.72
CA LEU A 361 23.37 20.08 -6.30
C LEU A 361 22.78 20.88 -7.46
N VAL A 362 23.45 20.85 -8.61
CA VAL A 362 23.02 21.59 -9.81
C VAL A 362 21.61 21.16 -10.21
N GLU A 363 21.34 19.86 -10.28
CA GLU A 363 20.04 19.31 -10.66
C GLU A 363 18.96 19.65 -9.63
N ILE A 364 19.28 19.55 -8.33
CA ILE A 364 18.35 19.87 -7.24
C ILE A 364 17.98 21.35 -7.28
N LEU A 365 18.98 22.25 -7.36
CA LEU A 365 18.73 23.69 -7.40
C LEU A 365 17.98 24.11 -8.65
N LEU A 366 18.30 23.54 -9.82
CA LEU A 366 17.56 23.80 -11.06
C LEU A 366 16.11 23.35 -10.95
N CYS A 367 15.87 22.15 -10.39
CA CYS A 367 14.52 21.63 -10.16
C CYS A 367 13.72 22.55 -9.24
N THR A 368 14.27 22.86 -8.06
CA THR A 368 13.64 23.74 -7.06
C THR A 368 13.32 25.12 -7.63
N ASN A 369 14.27 25.72 -8.34
CA ASN A 369 14.07 27.03 -8.97
C ASN A 369 13.00 27.00 -10.08
N SER A 370 12.94 25.91 -10.86
CA SER A 370 11.89 25.77 -11.87
C SER A 370 10.52 25.71 -11.20
N ILE A 371 10.37 24.89 -10.16
CA ILE A 371 9.11 24.71 -9.45
C ILE A 371 8.61 26.01 -8.82
N LEU A 372 9.49 26.76 -8.13
CA LEU A 372 9.10 28.04 -7.52
C LEU A 372 8.67 29.09 -8.55
N LYS A 373 9.17 28.99 -9.80
CA LYS A 373 8.81 29.93 -10.86
C LYS A 373 7.55 29.54 -11.62
N SER A 374 7.27 28.25 -11.77
CA SER A 374 6.26 27.78 -12.73
C SER A 374 5.17 26.88 -12.18
N ASP A 375 5.35 26.24 -11.01
CA ASP A 375 4.33 25.31 -10.51
C ASP A 375 3.15 26.08 -9.88
N PRO A 376 1.92 25.88 -10.37
CA PRO A 376 0.75 26.59 -9.86
C PRO A 376 0.34 26.12 -8.47
N GLU A 377 0.73 24.91 -8.07
CA GLU A 377 0.25 24.27 -6.84
C GLU A 377 1.02 24.76 -5.61
N ILE A 378 0.26 25.25 -4.61
CA ILE A 378 0.82 25.86 -3.40
C ILE A 378 1.68 24.85 -2.62
N GLU A 379 1.18 23.63 -2.43
CA GLU A 379 1.90 22.62 -1.65
C GLU A 379 3.22 22.18 -2.32
N VAL A 380 3.26 22.21 -3.65
CA VAL A 380 4.47 21.91 -4.42
C VAL A 380 5.49 23.05 -4.27
N ARG A 381 5.06 24.32 -4.33
CA ARG A 381 5.96 25.45 -4.06
C ARG A 381 6.48 25.44 -2.62
N ARG A 382 5.64 25.13 -1.63
CA ARG A 382 6.08 24.95 -0.23
C ARG A 382 7.13 23.85 -0.09
N GLY A 383 6.94 22.71 -0.76
CA GLY A 383 7.92 21.63 -0.81
C GLY A 383 9.26 22.05 -1.42
N ALA A 384 9.24 22.92 -2.44
CA ALA A 384 10.46 23.45 -3.03
C ALA A 384 11.24 24.37 -2.06
N ILE A 385 10.55 25.21 -1.28
CA ILE A 385 11.20 26.01 -0.23
C ILE A 385 11.80 25.12 0.85
N PHE A 386 11.08 24.03 1.21
CA PHE A 386 11.55 23.06 2.18
C PHE A 386 12.88 22.39 1.77
N ILE A 387 13.14 22.20 0.47
CA ILE A 387 14.45 21.75 -0.01
C ILE A 387 15.57 22.72 0.39
N PHE A 388 15.39 24.02 0.19
CA PHE A 388 16.41 25.00 0.58
C PHE A 388 16.65 25.01 2.09
N GLN A 389 15.57 24.89 2.87
CA GLN A 389 15.68 24.81 4.33
C GLN A 389 16.49 23.59 4.77
N GLN A 390 16.13 22.39 4.28
CA GLN A 390 16.82 21.15 4.64
C GLN A 390 18.25 21.09 4.09
N LEU A 391 18.51 21.64 2.90
CA LEU A 391 19.86 21.73 2.33
C LEU A 391 20.78 22.59 3.21
N LEU A 392 20.31 23.78 3.62
CA LEU A 392 21.10 24.65 4.50
C LEU A 392 21.27 24.07 5.90
N GLN A 393 20.26 23.38 6.43
CA GLN A 393 20.35 22.69 7.70
C GLN A 393 21.36 21.53 7.67
N GLY A 394 21.34 20.71 6.61
CA GLY A 394 22.27 19.59 6.46
C GLY A 394 23.71 20.02 6.24
N LEU A 395 23.94 21.08 5.45
CA LEU A 395 25.29 21.59 5.21
C LEU A 395 25.82 22.43 6.38
N GLY A 396 24.95 23.22 7.02
CA GLY A 396 25.32 24.18 8.05
C GLY A 396 26.44 25.10 7.59
N MET A 397 27.47 25.24 8.41
CA MET A 397 28.67 26.04 8.12
C MET A 397 29.45 25.55 6.90
N SER A 398 29.34 24.27 6.57
CA SER A 398 29.96 23.65 5.40
C SER A 398 29.35 24.18 4.09
N SER A 399 28.19 24.84 4.13
CA SER A 399 27.58 25.45 2.94
C SER A 399 28.51 26.46 2.25
N PHE A 400 29.37 27.16 2.99
CA PHE A 400 30.38 28.07 2.43
C PHE A 400 31.56 27.36 1.76
N GLN A 401 31.74 26.07 2.01
CA GLN A 401 32.79 25.25 1.41
C GLN A 401 32.25 24.42 0.25
N VAL A 402 31.03 23.89 0.41
CA VAL A 402 30.40 22.97 -0.55
C VAL A 402 29.68 23.74 -1.66
N ILE A 403 28.96 24.83 -1.33
CA ILE A 403 28.07 25.51 -2.27
C ILE A 403 28.25 27.04 -2.35
N PRO A 404 29.49 27.56 -2.32
CA PRO A 404 29.73 29.01 -2.18
C PRO A 404 29.12 29.84 -3.31
N ASP A 405 29.12 29.31 -4.54
CA ASP A 405 28.65 30.00 -5.73
C ASP A 405 27.11 30.04 -5.79
N GLU A 406 26.46 29.04 -5.20
CA GLU A 406 25.02 28.87 -5.18
C GLU A 406 24.35 29.65 -4.04
N LEU A 407 25.05 29.94 -2.94
CA LEU A 407 24.48 30.64 -1.78
C LEU A 407 23.83 31.98 -2.16
N LYS A 408 24.45 32.74 -3.05
CA LYS A 408 23.88 34.01 -3.55
C LYS A 408 22.61 33.77 -4.36
N SER A 409 22.59 32.71 -5.17
CA SER A 409 21.43 32.32 -5.97
C SER A 409 20.26 31.89 -5.07
N ILE A 410 20.54 31.08 -4.05
CA ILE A 410 19.56 30.64 -3.05
C ILE A 410 18.99 31.84 -2.31
N TYR A 411 19.85 32.75 -1.81
CA TYR A 411 19.42 33.98 -1.13
C TYR A 411 18.47 34.82 -1.99
N ASN A 412 18.85 35.08 -3.25
CA ASN A 412 18.03 35.86 -4.16
C ASN A 412 16.68 35.19 -4.45
N THR A 413 16.68 33.87 -4.60
CA THR A 413 15.47 33.09 -4.83
C THR A 413 14.53 33.18 -3.63
N LEU A 414 15.04 32.95 -2.42
CA LEU A 414 14.25 33.05 -1.20
C LEU A 414 13.72 34.48 -0.96
N LYS A 415 14.52 35.51 -1.25
CA LYS A 415 14.06 36.90 -1.19
C LYS A 415 12.94 37.17 -2.17
N ASN A 416 13.05 36.70 -3.41
CA ASN A 416 11.98 36.84 -4.39
C ASN A 416 10.69 36.14 -3.90
N VAL A 417 10.79 34.94 -3.34
CA VAL A 417 9.62 34.22 -2.77
C VAL A 417 9.02 34.99 -1.59
N GLU A 418 9.84 35.48 -0.65
CA GLU A 418 9.38 36.27 0.50
C GLU A 418 8.55 37.51 0.09
N PHE A 419 8.95 38.18 -1.00
CA PHE A 419 8.29 39.40 -1.46
C PHE A 419 7.12 39.16 -2.42
N TYR A 420 7.23 38.18 -3.32
CA TYR A 420 6.34 38.07 -4.49
C TYR A 420 5.42 36.84 -4.51
N ASP A 421 5.67 35.78 -3.71
CA ASP A 421 4.73 34.64 -3.69
C ASP A 421 3.36 35.11 -3.18
N GLN A 422 2.29 34.45 -3.60
CA GLN A 422 0.94 34.79 -3.16
C GLN A 422 0.57 34.09 -1.85
N ASP A 423 1.21 32.95 -1.55
CA ASP A 423 0.95 32.18 -0.35
C ASP A 423 1.75 32.69 0.84
N GLU A 424 1.06 32.99 1.95
CA GLU A 424 1.69 33.54 3.16
C GLU A 424 2.58 32.51 3.87
N VAL A 425 2.28 31.22 3.75
CA VAL A 425 3.14 30.16 4.31
C VAL A 425 4.44 30.05 3.52
N CYS A 426 4.41 30.13 2.19
CA CYS A 426 5.61 30.26 1.35
C CYS A 426 6.47 31.45 1.78
N LYS A 427 5.88 32.64 1.96
CA LYS A 427 6.62 33.82 2.42
C LYS A 427 7.25 33.61 3.79
N TYR A 428 6.50 33.01 4.72
CA TYR A 428 6.98 32.71 6.06
C TYR A 428 8.14 31.71 6.05
N HIS A 429 8.03 30.60 5.31
CA HIS A 429 9.10 29.62 5.17
C HIS A 429 10.35 30.26 4.53
N ALA A 430 10.18 31.05 3.46
CA ALA A 430 11.30 31.73 2.82
C ALA A 430 12.03 32.70 3.79
N ARG A 431 11.27 33.46 4.58
CA ARG A 431 11.82 34.33 5.63
C ARG A 431 12.57 33.53 6.71
N SER A 432 11.99 32.41 7.15
CA SER A 432 12.63 31.54 8.14
C SER A 432 13.96 30.97 7.61
N THR A 433 13.97 30.47 6.38
CA THR A 433 15.18 29.96 5.74
C THR A 433 16.24 31.04 5.55
N LEU A 434 15.83 32.28 5.21
CA LEU A 434 16.74 33.43 5.14
C LEU A 434 17.36 33.77 6.50
N TYR A 435 16.58 33.66 7.58
CA TYR A 435 17.07 33.86 8.94
C TYR A 435 18.09 32.77 9.34
N ASP A 436 17.83 31.52 8.98
CA ASP A 436 18.77 30.41 9.21
C ASP A 436 20.07 30.62 8.43
N LEU A 437 19.97 31.04 7.16
CA LEU A 437 21.13 31.40 6.35
C LEU A 437 21.91 32.57 6.97
N GLU A 438 21.24 33.59 7.49
CA GLU A 438 21.88 34.71 8.20
C GLU A 438 22.64 34.22 9.44
N LYS A 439 22.04 33.33 10.23
CA LYS A 439 22.67 32.73 11.41
C LYS A 439 23.93 31.95 11.04
N ILE A 440 23.83 31.07 10.04
CA ILE A 440 24.95 30.30 9.50
C ILE A 440 26.06 31.25 9.01
N THR A 441 25.69 32.32 8.31
CA THR A 441 26.63 33.34 7.82
C THR A 441 27.34 34.06 8.96
N LYS A 442 26.62 34.49 10.00
CA LYS A 442 27.22 35.17 11.16
C LYS A 442 28.19 34.28 11.90
N THR A 443 27.83 33.01 12.12
CA THR A 443 28.73 32.05 12.76
C THR A 443 29.99 31.81 11.92
N PHE A 444 29.87 31.78 10.59
CA PHE A 444 31.02 31.63 9.68
C PHE A 444 31.96 32.84 9.67
N ILE A 445 31.41 34.05 9.63
CA ILE A 445 32.21 35.29 9.60
C ILE A 445 32.79 35.61 10.98
N PHE A 446 32.05 35.32 12.06
CA PHE A 446 32.42 35.66 13.44
C PHE A 446 32.43 34.44 14.39
N PRO A 447 33.35 33.48 14.23
CA PRO A 447 33.37 32.25 15.05
C PRO A 447 33.41 32.55 16.56
N ASN A 448 34.19 33.56 16.95
CA ASN A 448 34.52 33.88 18.35
C ASN A 448 33.40 34.58 19.13
N HIS A 449 32.36 35.11 18.47
CA HIS A 449 31.24 35.72 19.18
C HIS A 449 30.29 34.69 19.82
N SER A 450 30.28 33.46 19.30
CA SER A 450 29.50 32.34 19.86
C SER A 450 30.04 31.89 21.23
N ASP A 451 31.36 31.79 21.35
CA ASP A 451 32.02 31.30 22.57
C ASP A 451 31.99 32.33 23.70
N SER A 452 32.01 33.63 23.38
CA SER A 452 31.84 34.68 24.39
C SER A 452 30.47 34.60 25.09
N ILE A 453 29.39 34.27 24.36
CA ILE A 453 28.05 34.20 24.93
C ILE A 453 27.86 32.93 25.80
N GLN A 454 28.55 31.82 25.46
CA GLN A 454 28.52 30.63 26.31
C GLN A 454 29.34 30.79 27.60
N ASN A 455 30.44 31.54 27.56
CA ASN A 455 31.19 31.87 28.77
C ASN A 455 30.45 32.88 29.66
N GLU A 456 29.75 33.86 29.10
CA GLU A 456 28.91 34.77 29.91
C GLU A 456 27.74 34.03 30.59
N ASN A 457 27.12 33.04 29.94
CA ASN A 457 26.03 32.27 30.55
C ASN A 457 26.48 31.33 31.68
N LYS A 458 27.77 30.96 31.76
CA LYS A 458 28.28 30.21 32.93
C LYS A 458 28.50 31.11 34.14
N ASP A 459 28.75 32.40 33.95
CA ASP A 459 28.91 33.34 35.07
C ASP A 459 27.58 33.71 35.72
N PHE A 460 26.48 33.76 34.95
CA PHE A 460 25.16 34.02 35.53
C PHE A 460 24.63 32.91 36.46
N ARG A 461 25.08 31.66 36.31
CA ARG A 461 24.70 30.58 37.25
C ARG A 461 25.46 30.62 38.57
N LYS A 462 26.37 31.57 38.79
CA LYS A 462 26.99 31.81 40.10
C LYS A 462 26.37 32.99 40.86
N ILE A 463 25.36 33.65 40.31
CA ILE A 463 24.67 34.77 40.98
C ILE A 463 23.18 34.47 41.25
N LEU A 464 22.71 33.25 40.93
CA LEU A 464 21.50 32.66 41.49
C LEU A 464 21.91 31.52 42.42
#